data_AF-A0A8S9TDC4-F1
#
_entry.id   AF-A0A8S9TDC4-F1
#
_cell.length_a   1.000
_cell.length_b   1.000
_cell.length_c   1.000
_cell.angle_alpha   90.00
_cell.angle_beta   90.00
_cell.angle_gamma   90.00
#
_symmetry.space_group_name_H-M   'P 1'
#
loop_
_entity.id
_entity.type
_entity.pdbx_description
1 polymer ?
#
loop_
_entity_poly.entity_id
_entity_poly.type
_entity_poly.pdbx_seq_one_letter_code
_entity_poly.pdbx_strand_id
1 'polypeptide(L)' 'MHISIPDNIKKQFHAACAIRGLKMSQVVVELIEQWLKTNNVPEFGESMKTDKGTR' A
#
# COMPACT_ATOMS: atom_id res chain seq x y z
N MET A 1 5.84 1.34 -13.81
CA MET A 1 5.05 2.60 -13.72
C MET A 1 5.96 3.71 -13.24
N HIS A 2 5.91 4.88 -13.87
CA HIS A 2 6.57 6.09 -13.36
C HIS A 2 5.51 6.97 -12.71
N ILE A 3 5.63 7.22 -11.40
CA ILE A 3 4.69 8.07 -10.65
C ILE A 3 5.38 9.41 -10.41
N SER A 4 4.84 10.48 -10.98
CA SER A 4 5.32 11.83 -10.73
C SER A 4 4.67 12.39 -9.46
N ILE A 5 5.48 12.69 -8.45
CA ILE A 5 5.05 13.34 -7.22
C ILE A 5 5.70 14.73 -7.16
N PRO A 6 4.95 15.81 -6.92
CA PRO A 6 5.51 17.14 -6.73
C PRO A 6 6.59 17.17 -5.63
N ASP A 7 7.67 17.92 -5.85
CA ASP A 7 8.83 17.90 -4.95
C ASP A 7 8.53 18.49 -3.57
N ASN A 8 7.63 19.47 -3.48
CA ASN A 8 7.16 19.99 -2.20
C ASN A 8 6.49 18.89 -1.36
N ILE A 9 5.67 18.04 -1.97
CA ILE A 9 5.01 16.92 -1.31
C ILE A 9 6.03 15.86 -0.88
N LYS A 10 7.00 15.51 -1.74
CA LYS A 10 8.09 14.58 -1.37
C LYS A 10 8.85 15.06 -0.13
N LYS A 11 9.18 16.36 -0.07
CA LYS A 11 9.90 16.98 1.06
C LYS A 11 9.08 16.93 2.34
N GLN A 12 7.79 17.29 2.28
CA GLN A 12 6.90 17.22 3.45
C GLN A 12 6.74 15.78 3.95
N PHE A 13 6.54 14.83 3.03
CA PHE A 13 6.42 13.42 3.36
C PHE A 13 7.70 12.85 3.99
N HIS A 14 8.86 13.17 3.41
CA HIS A 14 10.16 12.77 3.97
C HIS A 14 10.36 13.34 5.38
N ALA A 15 10.10 14.64 5.59
CA ALA A 15 10.21 15.28 6.89
C ALA A 15 9.30 14.62 7.93
N ALA A 16 8.04 14.32 7.57
CA ALA A 16 7.10 13.65 8.45
C ALA A 16 7.54 12.23 8.82
N CYS A 17 8.07 11.45 7.87
CA CYS A 17 8.62 10.13 8.12
C CYS A 17 9.84 10.20 9.05
N ALA A 18 10.76 11.13 8.79
CA ALA A 18 11.98 11.32 9.58
C ALA A 18 11.67 11.70 11.03
N ILE A 19 10.75 12.65 11.25
CA ILE A 19 10.31 13.06 12.59
C ILE A 19 9.73 11.87 13.38
N ARG A 20 9.07 10.94 12.69
CA ARG A 20 8.47 9.74 13.29
C ARG A 20 9.39 8.53 13.35
N GLY A 21 10.62 8.63 12.82
CA GLY A 21 11.56 7.51 12.75
C GLY A 21 11.12 6.39 11.80
N LEU A 22 10.29 6.69 10.79
CA LEU A 22 9.74 5.71 9.85
C LEU A 22 10.49 5.70 8.52
N LYS A 23 10.59 4.54 7.90
CA LYS A 23 11.08 4.42 6.51
C LYS A 23 9.98 4.85 5.55
N MET A 24 10.31 5.74 4.61
CA MET A 24 9.35 6.18 3.58
C MET A 24 8.71 5.02 2.82
N SER A 25 9.50 4.00 2.47
CA SER A 25 9.01 2.83 1.74
C SER A 25 7.94 2.07 2.50
N GLN A 26 8.10 1.93 3.82
CA GLN A 26 7.11 1.27 4.67
C GLN A 26 5.79 2.04 4.64
N VAL A 27 5.84 3.36 4.86
CA VAL A 27 4.65 4.20 4.87
C VAL A 27 3.94 4.20 3.51
N VAL A 28 4.70 4.22 2.40
CA VAL A 28 4.12 4.14 1.05
C VAL A 28 3.42 2.80 0.83
N VAL A 29 4.03 1.68 1.24
CA VAL A 29 3.42 0.35 1.11
C VAL A 29 2.13 0.28 1.93
N GLU A 30 2.14 0.71 3.18
CA GLU A 30 0.95 0.72 4.05
C GLU A 30 -0.19 1.55 3.44
N LEU A 31 0.12 2.74 2.90
CA LEU A 31 -0.88 3.59 2.24
C LEU A 31 -1.46 2.94 0.97
N ILE A 32 -0.63 2.25 0.18
CA ILE A 32 -1.08 1.53 -1.02
C ILE A 32 -1.99 0.36 -0.61
N GLU A 33 -1.60 -0.44 0.38
CA GLU A 33 -2.41 -1.55 0.88
C GLU A 33 -3.75 -1.07 1.43
N GLN A 34 -3.76 0.02 2.21
CA GLN A 34 -4.99 0.62 2.72
C GLN A 34 -5.87 1.09 1.57
N TRP A 35 -5.30 1.78 0.56
CA TRP A 35 -6.05 2.22 -0.61
C TRP A 35 -6.69 1.05 -1.35
N LEU A 36 -5.96 -0.05 -1.56
CA LEU A 36 -6.49 -1.24 -2.23
C LEU A 36 -7.63 -1.90 -1.43
N LYS A 37 -7.43 -2.07 -0.11
CA LYS A 37 -8.45 -2.64 0.80
C LYS A 37 -9.73 -1.80 0.83
N THR A 38 -9.61 -0.48 0.96
CA THR A 38 -10.76 0.43 0.96
C THR A 38 -11.55 0.38 -0.35
N ASN A 39 -10.87 0.15 -1.47
CA ASN A 39 -11.49 0.10 -2.79
C ASN A 39 -11.91 -1.33 -3.22
N ASN A 40 -11.96 -2.29 -2.28
CA ASN A 40 -12.31 -3.69 -2.52
C ASN A 40 -11.56 -4.33 -3.69
N VAL A 41 -10.32 -3.90 -3.95
CA VAL A 41 -9.47 -4.53 -4.96
C VAL A 41 -9.02 -5.87 -4.37
N PRO A 42 -9.42 -7.02 -4.95
CA PRO A 42 -8.97 -8.31 -4.46
C PRO A 42 -7.45 -8.36 -4.49
N GLU A 43 -6.84 -8.92 -3.45
CA GLU A 43 -5.39 -9.15 -3.45
C GLU A 43 -5.05 -10.01 -4.68
N PHE A 44 -4.24 -9.45 -5.57
CA PHE A 44 -3.85 -10.11 -6.81
C PHE A 44 -2.86 -11.23 -6.45
N GLY A 45 -3.37 -12.38 -6.02
CA GLY A 45 -2.53 -13.48 -5.54
C GLY A 45 -3.21 -14.66 -4.86
N GLU A 46 -4.44 -14.56 -4.34
CA GLU A 46 -5.15 -15.74 -3.84
C GLU A 46 -5.90 -16.46 -4.97
N SER A 47 -5.12 -17.12 -5.83
CA SER A 47 -5.63 -18.26 -6.59
C SER A 47 -5.72 -19.47 -5.66
N MET A 48 -6.94 -20.01 -5.55
CA MET A 48 -7.27 -21.35 -5.05
C MET A 48 -6.96 -21.67 -3.58
N LYS A 49 -8.02 -21.58 -2.76
CA LYS A 49 -8.44 -22.78 -2.02
C LYS A 49 -9.85 -23.16 -2.46
N THR A 50 -9.91 -24.15 -3.35
CA THR A 50 -11.07 -25.02 -3.49
C THR A 50 -11.46 -25.55 -2.12
N ASP A 51 -12.68 -25.24 -1.65
CA ASP A 51 -13.37 -26.12 -0.71
C ASP A 51 -14.44 -26.89 -1.48
N LYS A 52 -14.06 -28.12 -1.87
CA LYS A 52 -15.00 -29.19 -2.17
C LYS A 52 -15.56 -29.65 -0.81
N GLY A 53 -16.80 -29.27 -0.51
CA GLY A 53 -17.50 -29.71 0.69
C GLY A 53 -18.90 -30.22 0.37
N THR A 54 -18.98 -31.51 0.06
CA THR A 54 -20.20 -32.32 -0.12
C THR A 54 -21.15 -32.23 1.08
N ARG A 55 -22.42 -31.87 0.85
CA ARG A 55 -23.57 -32.63 1.38
C ARG A 55 -24.86 -32.32 0.66
#